data_AF-A0A6J5WIB2-F1
#
_entry.id   AF-A0A6J5WIB2-F1
#
_cell.length_a   1.000
_cell.length_b   1.000
_cell.length_c   1.000
_cell.angle_alpha   90.00
_cell.angle_beta   90.00
_cell.angle_gamma   90.00
#
_symmetry.space_group_name_H-M   'P 1'
#
loop_
_entity.id
_entity.type
_entity.pdbx_description
1 polymer ?
#
loop_
_entity_poly.entity_id
_entity_poly.type
_entity_poly.pdbx_seq_one_letter_code
_entity_poly.pdbx_strand_id
1 'polypeptide(L)'
;MAEPRAKRPKITRGEDDYMPGSITEIELHNFMTFDDLKCKPGSRLNLVIGPNGSGKSSLVCAIALGLGGEPQLLGRATSVGAYVKRGEASGYIKLP
;
A
#
# COMPACT_ATOMS: atom_id res chain seq x y z
N MET A 1 -5.45 41.13 11.80
CA MET A 1 -4.88 41.00 10.44
C MET A 1 -4.39 39.56 10.32
N ALA A 2 -5.05 38.71 9.53
CA ALA A 2 -4.67 37.30 9.42
C ALA A 2 -3.49 37.15 8.45
N GLU A 3 -2.46 36.39 8.83
CA GLU A 3 -1.29 36.16 7.98
C GLU A 3 -1.67 35.40 6.69
N PRO A 4 -1.01 35.69 5.55
CA PRO A 4 -1.23 34.95 4.32
C PRO A 4 -0.81 33.48 4.50
N ARG A 5 -1.74 32.56 4.23
CA ARG A 5 -1.46 31.11 4.24
C ARG A 5 -0.30 30.81 3.30
N ALA A 6 0.76 30.20 3.81
CA ALA A 6 1.92 29.79 3.02
C ALA A 6 1.46 28.97 1.79
N LYS A 7 1.96 29.33 0.60
CA LYS A 7 1.66 28.60 -0.64
C LYS A 7 2.24 27.19 -0.53
N ARG A 8 1.44 26.17 -0.84
CA ARG A 8 1.91 24.77 -0.89
C ARG A 8 3.13 24.68 -1.82
N PRO A 9 4.22 24.01 -1.41
CA PRO A 9 5.38 23.78 -2.28
C PRO A 9 4.95 23.09 -3.58
N LYS A 10 5.54 23.49 -4.71
CA LYS A 10 5.38 22.74 -5.97
C LYS A 10 6.16 21.44 -5.83
N ILE A 11 5.46 20.31 -5.83
CA ILE A 11 6.08 18.99 -5.84
C ILE A 11 6.51 18.68 -7.27
N THR A 12 7.80 18.49 -7.49
CA THR A 12 8.38 18.09 -8.78
C THR A 12 8.83 16.63 -8.73
N ARG A 13 8.94 16.00 -9.90
CA ARG A 13 9.51 14.65 -10.03
C ARG A 13 11.02 14.68 -9.82
N GLY A 14 11.57 13.58 -9.29
CA GLY A 14 13.01 13.34 -9.23
C GLY A 14 13.60 13.01 -10.59
N GLU A 15 14.92 12.85 -10.65
CA GLU A 15 15.64 12.41 -11.86
C GLU A 15 15.23 10.98 -12.29
N ASP A 16 14.75 10.19 -11.33
CA ASP A 16 14.21 8.84 -11.53
C ASP A 16 12.74 8.82 -11.99
N ASP A 17 12.17 9.99 -12.30
CA ASP A 17 10.77 10.22 -12.66
C ASP A 17 9.76 9.94 -11.53
N TYR A 18 10.18 9.51 -10.33
CA TYR A 18 9.26 9.31 -9.20
C TYR A 18 8.90 10.64 -8.53
N MET A 19 7.70 10.70 -7.94
CA MET A 19 7.30 11.82 -7.09
C MET A 19 7.63 11.51 -5.62
N PRO A 20 7.95 12.52 -4.79
CA PRO A 20 7.99 12.35 -3.34
C PRO A 20 6.72 11.64 -2.82
N GLY A 21 6.92 10.58 -2.04
CA GLY A 21 5.84 9.71 -1.54
C GLY A 21 5.40 8.58 -2.48
N SER A 22 6.10 8.35 -3.61
CA SER A 22 5.83 7.20 -4.47
C SER A 22 6.28 5.90 -3.79
N ILE A 23 5.47 4.84 -3.90
CA ILE A 23 5.84 3.49 -3.45
C ILE A 23 6.70 2.84 -4.54
N THR A 24 7.96 2.54 -4.22
CA THR A 24 8.92 1.97 -5.18
C THR A 24 9.07 0.45 -5.06
N GLU A 25 8.62 -0.14 -3.97
CA GLU A 25 8.59 -1.60 -3.77
C GLU A 25 7.39 -1.99 -2.90
N ILE A 26 6.87 -3.18 -3.14
CA ILE A 26 5.87 -3.79 -2.26
C ILE A 26 6.32 -5.22 -2.02
N GLU A 27 6.50 -5.57 -0.75
CA GLU A 27 6.86 -6.91 -0.32
C GLU A 27 5.83 -7.38 0.74
N LEU A 28 5.12 -8.46 0.44
CA LEU A 28 4.12 -9.08 1.31
C LEU A 28 4.54 -10.51 1.61
N HIS A 29 4.41 -10.92 2.86
CA HIS A 29 4.58 -12.30 3.27
C HIS A 29 3.44 -12.71 4.21
N ASN A 30 2.84 -13.87 3.94
CA ASN A 30 1.72 -14.43 4.71
C ASN A 30 0.58 -13.40 4.91
N PHE A 31 0.20 -12.73 3.83
CA PHE A 31 -0.80 -11.67 3.84
C PHE A 31 -2.03 -12.05 3.02
N MET A 32 -3.11 -12.40 3.71
CA MET A 32 -4.40 -12.79 3.13
C MET A 32 -4.27 -13.88 2.05
N THR A 33 -4.30 -13.49 0.77
CA THR A 33 -4.24 -14.39 -0.39
C THR A 33 -2.79 -14.75 -0.73
N PHE A 34 -1.82 -13.91 -0.38
CA PHE A 34 -0.42 -14.04 -0.78
C PHE A 34 0.37 -14.84 0.26
N ASP A 35 1.06 -15.89 -0.19
CA ASP A 35 2.16 -16.50 0.56
C ASP A 35 3.36 -15.55 0.52
N ASP A 36 3.76 -15.16 -0.69
CA ASP A 36 4.79 -14.19 -0.97
C ASP A 36 4.41 -13.34 -2.18
N LEU A 37 4.65 -12.04 -2.11
CA LEU A 37 4.55 -11.12 -3.24
C LEU A 37 5.69 -10.12 -3.16
N LYS A 38 6.41 -9.94 -4.26
CA LYS A 38 7.40 -8.87 -4.42
C LYS A 38 7.20 -8.18 -5.76
N CYS A 39 6.95 -6.88 -5.75
CA CYS A 39 6.82 -6.11 -6.98
C CYS A 39 7.38 -4.69 -6.83
N LYS A 40 7.71 -4.08 -7.97
CA LYS A 40 8.24 -2.72 -8.08
C LYS A 40 7.33 -1.90 -8.99
N PRO A 41 6.40 -1.11 -8.43
CA PRO A 41 5.55 -0.21 -9.21
C PRO A 41 6.40 0.80 -10.00
N GLY A 42 5.98 1.16 -11.21
CA GLY A 42 6.59 2.22 -11.99
C GLY A 42 6.23 3.63 -11.47
N SER A 43 6.92 4.65 -11.97
CA SER A 43 6.81 6.06 -11.53
C SER A 43 5.48 6.76 -11.89
N ARG A 44 4.61 6.10 -12.67
CA ARG A 44 3.39 6.68 -13.23
C ARG A 44 2.18 5.79 -12.93
N LEU A 45 1.33 5.55 -13.93
CA LEU A 45 0.15 4.72 -13.77
C LEU A 45 0.56 3.25 -13.63
N ASN A 46 0.19 2.66 -12.49
CA ASN A 46 0.30 1.23 -12.26
C ASN A 46 -1.11 0.63 -12.29
N LEU A 47 -1.29 -0.48 -12.99
CA LEU A 47 -2.57 -1.16 -13.12
C LEU A 47 -2.49 -2.57 -12.54
N VAL A 48 -3.33 -2.87 -11.54
CA VAL A 48 -3.44 -4.19 -10.93
C VAL A 48 -4.66 -4.90 -11.49
N ILE A 49 -4.45 -5.94 -12.30
CA ILE A 49 -5.51 -6.72 -12.96
C ILE A 49 -5.46 -8.20 -12.55
N GLY A 50 -6.58 -8.88 -12.69
CA GLY A 50 -6.68 -10.32 -12.44
C GLY A 50 -8.12 -10.78 -12.18
N PRO A 51 -8.39 -12.10 -12.25
CA PRO A 51 -9.70 -12.67 -11.96
C PRO A 51 -10.18 -12.41 -10.52
N ASN A 52 -11.46 -12.65 -10.25
CA ASN A 52 -11.98 -12.59 -8.88
C ASN A 52 -11.25 -13.61 -7.99
N GLY A 53 -10.93 -13.20 -6.76
CA GLY A 53 -10.15 -14.02 -5.83
C GLY A 53 -8.63 -13.94 -6.00
N SER A 54 -8.10 -13.26 -7.03
CA SER A 54 -6.64 -13.18 -7.28
C SER A 54 -5.85 -12.29 -6.32
N GLY A 55 -6.47 -11.77 -5.25
CA GLY A 55 -5.77 -10.94 -4.25
C GLY A 55 -5.67 -9.43 -4.56
N LYS A 56 -6.36 -8.91 -5.58
CA LYS A 56 -6.33 -7.45 -5.91
C LYS A 56 -6.73 -6.57 -4.71
N SER A 57 -7.86 -6.85 -4.08
CA SER A 57 -8.30 -6.13 -2.88
C SER A 57 -7.37 -6.37 -1.69
N SER A 58 -6.74 -7.55 -1.62
CA SER A 58 -5.73 -7.85 -0.61
C SER A 58 -4.51 -6.93 -0.78
N LEU A 59 -4.03 -6.70 -2.00
CA LEU A 59 -2.93 -5.77 -2.26
C LEU A 59 -3.29 -4.33 -1.85
N VAL A 60 -4.51 -3.88 -2.15
CA VAL A 60 -5.00 -2.56 -1.70
C VAL A 60 -5.02 -2.46 -0.17
N CYS A 61 -5.49 -3.51 0.52
CA CYS A 61 -5.47 -3.57 1.98
C CYS A 61 -4.04 -3.49 2.53
N ALA A 62 -3.10 -4.20 1.90
CA ALA A 62 -1.70 -4.19 2.31
C ALA A 62 -1.09 -2.79 2.19
N ILE A 63 -1.30 -2.10 1.07
CA ILE A 63 -0.80 -0.73 0.87
C ILE A 63 -1.38 0.21 1.94
N ALA A 64 -2.69 0.17 2.16
CA ALA A 64 -3.33 1.03 3.14
C ALA A 64 -2.84 0.76 4.57
N LEU A 65 -2.78 -0.51 5.00
CA LEU A 65 -2.28 -0.86 6.32
C LEU A 65 -0.79 -0.53 6.49
N GLY A 66 0.03 -0.84 5.48
CA GLY A 66 1.46 -0.57 5.50
C GLY A 66 1.81 0.91 5.61
N LEU A 67 0.93 1.79 5.11
CA LEU A 67 1.05 3.25 5.24
C LEU A 67 0.35 3.82 6.49
N GLY A 68 -0.07 2.95 7.43
CA GLY A 68 -0.67 3.37 8.71
C GLY A 68 -2.17 3.65 8.67
N GLY A 69 -2.88 3.20 7.62
CA GLY A 69 -4.33 3.29 7.53
C GLY A 69 -5.03 2.38 8.55
N GLU A 70 -6.16 2.86 9.09
CA GLU A 70 -6.94 2.12 10.07
C GLU A 70 -7.71 0.94 9.43
N PRO A 71 -7.73 -0.26 10.05
CA PRO A 71 -8.44 -1.42 9.52
C PRO A 71 -9.93 -1.18 9.20
N GLN A 72 -10.62 -0.32 9.97
CA GLN A 72 -12.03 0.01 9.75
C GLN A 72 -12.28 0.63 8.36
N LEU A 73 -11.31 1.39 7.82
CA LEU A 73 -11.44 2.04 6.51
C LEU A 73 -11.49 1.05 5.35
N LEU A 74 -10.98 -0.17 5.56
CA LEU A 74 -10.87 -1.18 4.50
C LEU A 74 -12.13 -2.03 4.33
N GLY A 75 -13.11 -1.89 5.23
CA GLY A 75 -14.37 -2.64 5.17
C GLY A 75 -14.19 -4.16 5.18
N ARG A 76 -13.03 -4.64 5.65
CA ARG A 76 -12.61 -6.05 5.52
C ARG A 76 -12.48 -6.74 6.88
N ALA A 77 -11.78 -6.11 7.81
CA ALA A 77 -11.60 -6.60 9.18
C ALA A 77 -11.27 -5.44 10.13
N THR A 78 -11.54 -5.63 11.41
CA THR A 78 -11.38 -4.61 12.46
C THR A 78 -10.03 -4.71 13.20
N SER A 79 -9.26 -5.78 13.00
CA SER A 79 -7.96 -5.99 13.64
C SER A 79 -6.89 -6.33 12.61
N VAL A 80 -5.65 -5.91 12.87
CA VAL A 80 -4.51 -6.16 11.98
C VAL A 80 -4.23 -7.66 11.82
N GLY A 81 -4.36 -8.43 12.90
CA GLY A 81 -4.12 -9.89 12.87
C GLY A 81 -5.05 -10.64 11.89
N ALA A 82 -6.24 -10.11 11.59
CA ALA A 82 -7.17 -10.72 10.64
C ALA A 82 -6.69 -10.65 9.18
N TYR A 83 -5.63 -9.90 8.89
CA TYR A 83 -5.01 -9.82 7.57
C TYR A 83 -3.87 -10.84 7.39
N VAL A 84 -3.42 -11.50 8.47
CA VAL A 84 -2.49 -12.64 8.37
C VAL A 84 -3.17 -13.77 7.60
N LYS A 85 -2.43 -14.41 6.70
CA LYS A 85 -2.92 -15.54 5.91
C LYS A 85 -3.43 -16.65 6.82
N ARG A 86 -4.56 -17.27 6.45
CA ARG A 86 -5.15 -18.36 7.23
C ARG A 86 -4.17 -19.52 7.33
N GLY A 87 -3.98 -20.05 8.53
CA GLY A 87 -3.02 -21.12 8.81
C GLY A 87 -1.64 -20.62 9.25
N GLU A 88 -1.36 -19.32 9.07
CA GLU A 88 -0.09 -18.72 9.43
C GLU A 88 -0.16 -18.01 10.79
N ALA A 89 0.92 -18.09 11.55
CA ALA A 89 1.02 -17.43 12.86
C ALA A 89 1.35 -15.94 12.76
N SER A 90 2.05 -15.54 11.70
CA SER A 90 2.49 -14.16 11.47
C SER A 90 2.73 -13.89 9.99
N GLY A 91 2.79 -12.61 9.64
CA GLY A 91 3.10 -12.11 8.31
C GLY A 91 3.54 -10.65 8.38
N TYR A 92 3.99 -10.09 7.26
CA TYR A 92 4.44 -8.70 7.21
C TYR A 92 4.10 -8.02 5.89
N ILE A 93 4.05 -6.68 5.96
CA ILE A 93 4.00 -5.77 4.82
C ILE A 93 5.25 -4.90 4.90
N LYS A 94 5.93 -4.71 3.77
CA LYS A 94 7.04 -3.79 3.65
C LYS A 94 6.86 -2.90 2.43
N LEU A 95 6.89 -1.60 2.67
CA LEU A 95 6.84 -0.52 1.70
C LEU A 95 8.06 0.38 1.98
N PRO A 96 9.00 0.58 1.05
CA PRO A 96 10.08 1.54 1.18
C PRO A 96 9.64 2.97 0.82
#